data_AF-A0A5N4DY26-F1
#
_entry.id   AF-A0A5N4DY26-F1
#
_cell.length_a   1.000
_cell.length_b   1.000
_cell.length_c   1.000
_cell.angle_alpha   90.00
_cell.angle_beta   90.00
_cell.angle_gamma   90.00
#
_symmetry.space_group_name_H-M   'P 1'
#
loop_
_entity.id
_entity.type
_entity.pdbx_description
1 polymer ?
#
loop_
_entity_poly.entity_id
_entity_poly.type
_entity_poly.pdbx_seq_one_letter_code
_entity_poly.pdbx_strand_id
1 'polypeptide(L)'
;MCLVTHGGLEHKRPCKIMSFTEISHRLLMSYHTDTEELLAEIDRCLAVNRSVLQQLEERCGRELTDEDWGRIQMQALHRGAHECPICLTALSVSGTPSGTGPQQPRREAVLLSCSHVFHRTCLLALEELSWGDAPRHACPLCRSHYQKKILEC
;
A
#
# COMPACT_ATOMS: atom_id res chain seq x y z
N MET A 1 -0.83 65.15 19.84
CA MET A 1 -2.31 65.19 20.04
C MET A 1 -2.94 65.30 18.67
N CYS A 2 -4.01 64.55 18.41
CA CYS A 2 -4.70 64.58 17.12
C CYS A 2 -6.03 65.31 17.33
N LEU A 3 -6.25 66.41 16.61
CA LEU A 3 -7.51 67.16 16.65
C LEU A 3 -8.56 66.37 15.88
N VAL A 4 -9.62 65.94 16.55
CA VAL A 4 -10.77 65.30 15.91
C VAL A 4 -11.98 66.21 16.11
N THR A 5 -12.43 66.83 15.03
CA THR A 5 -13.60 67.71 15.03
C THR A 5 -14.86 66.89 14.76
N HIS A 6 -15.73 66.75 15.76
CA HIS A 6 -17.08 66.24 15.57
C HIS A 6 -18.05 67.26 16.17
N GLY A 7 -18.91 67.85 15.33
CA GLY A 7 -19.98 68.74 15.80
C GLY A 7 -19.53 70.00 16.55
N GLY A 8 -18.42 70.64 16.14
CA GLY A 8 -18.04 71.97 16.64
C GLY A 8 -17.53 72.05 18.09
N LEU A 9 -17.38 70.93 18.81
CA LEU A 9 -16.79 70.90 20.16
C LEU A 9 -15.41 70.23 20.15
N GLU A 10 -14.36 71.04 20.29
CA GLU A 10 -12.97 70.59 20.30
C GLU A 10 -12.66 69.77 21.57
N HIS A 11 -12.56 68.44 21.43
CA HIS A 11 -12.13 67.57 22.53
C HIS A 11 -10.68 67.14 22.33
N LYS A 12 -9.79 67.55 23.26
CA LYS A 12 -8.41 67.07 23.36
C LYS A 12 -8.42 65.60 23.78
N ARG A 13 -8.38 64.67 22.81
CA ARG A 13 -8.12 63.26 23.09
C ARG A 13 -6.62 62.96 23.07
N PRO A 14 -6.06 62.27 24.08
CA PRO A 14 -4.65 61.89 24.06
C PRO A 14 -4.42 60.91 22.91
N CYS A 15 -3.64 61.33 21.92
CA CYS A 15 -3.18 60.45 20.84
C CYS A 15 -2.03 59.62 21.44
N LYS A 16 -2.33 58.40 21.91
CA LYS A 16 -1.30 57.44 22.35
C LYS A 16 -0.45 57.10 21.12
N ILE A 17 0.76 57.65 21.06
CA ILE A 17 1.77 57.21 20.10
C ILE A 17 2.14 55.80 20.53
N MET A 18 1.78 54.81 19.73
CA MET A 18 2.11 53.41 20.02
C MET A 18 3.63 53.26 20.06
N SER A 19 4.13 52.57 21.08
CA SER A 19 5.57 52.31 21.17
C SER A 19 6.01 51.46 19.98
N PHE A 20 7.26 51.63 19.54
CA PHE A 20 7.83 50.80 18.48
C PHE A 20 7.71 49.30 18.77
N THR A 21 7.85 48.92 20.04
CA THR A 21 7.64 47.56 20.53
C THR A 21 6.22 47.07 20.27
N GLU A 22 5.22 47.92 20.47
CA GLU A 22 3.81 47.57 20.27
C GLU A 22 3.42 47.53 18.78
N ILE A 23 4.05 48.38 17.95
CA ILE A 23 3.92 48.32 16.49
C ILE A 23 4.56 47.04 15.96
N SER A 24 5.76 46.70 16.44
CA SER A 24 6.48 45.49 16.06
C SER A 24 5.74 44.23 16.50
N HIS A 25 5.20 44.21 17.73
CA HIS A 25 4.39 43.11 18.23
C HIS A 25 3.11 42.93 17.39
N ARG A 26 2.39 44.01 17.05
CA ARG A 26 1.22 43.93 16.17
C ARG A 26 1.55 43.42 14.78
N LEU A 27 2.69 43.84 14.22
CA LEU A 27 3.17 43.33 12.92
C LEU A 27 3.48 41.84 13.01
N LEU A 28 4.26 41.40 14.00
CA LEU A 28 4.58 39.99 14.21
C LEU A 28 3.33 39.13 14.44
N MET A 29 2.37 39.62 15.22
CA MET A 29 1.08 38.93 15.45
C MET A 29 0.17 38.93 14.22
N SER A 30 0.35 39.87 13.28
CA SER A 30 -0.41 39.89 12.01
C SER A 30 0.10 38.87 10.99
N TYR A 31 1.30 38.31 11.20
CA TYR A 31 1.88 37.23 10.39
C TYR A 31 1.69 35.84 11.00
N HIS A 32 0.75 35.66 11.94
CA HIS A 32 0.46 34.36 12.53
C HIS A 32 -0.18 33.42 11.49
N THR A 33 0.63 32.89 10.59
CA THR A 33 0.33 31.64 9.90
C THR A 33 0.41 30.58 10.97
N ASP A 34 -0.73 30.05 11.41
CA ASP A 34 -0.78 29.03 12.46
C ASP A 34 -0.16 27.73 11.91
N THR A 35 1.17 27.62 12.00
CA THR A 35 1.92 26.48 11.49
C THR A 35 1.59 25.22 12.28
N GLU A 36 1.27 25.36 13.55
CA GLU A 36 0.87 24.24 14.40
C GLU A 36 -0.51 23.71 13.99
N GLU A 37 -1.46 24.59 13.67
CA GLU A 37 -2.75 24.19 13.13
C GLU A 37 -2.61 23.46 11.79
N LEU A 38 -1.75 23.96 10.89
CA LEU A 38 -1.44 23.30 9.61
C LEU A 38 -0.78 21.94 9.80
N LEU A 39 0.23 21.83 10.68
CA LEU A 39 0.89 20.55 10.98
C LEU A 39 -0.09 19.56 11.59
N ALA A 40 -0.96 20.03 12.50
CA ALA A 40 -2.01 19.22 13.08
C ALA A 40 -3.03 18.76 12.02
N GLU A 41 -3.32 19.57 11.01
CA GLU A 41 -4.16 19.18 9.88
C GLU A 41 -3.51 18.10 9.01
N ILE A 42 -2.22 18.27 8.69
CA ILE A 42 -1.45 17.27 7.95
C ILE A 42 -1.44 15.94 8.71
N ASP A 43 -1.17 15.96 10.02
CA ASP A 43 -1.17 14.74 10.84
C ASP A 43 -2.56 14.08 10.89
N ARG A 44 -3.65 14.85 10.97
CA ARG A 44 -5.01 14.33 10.86
C ARG A 44 -5.25 13.66 9.51
N CYS A 45 -4.86 14.30 8.41
CA CYS A 45 -4.99 13.73 7.07
C CYS A 45 -4.18 12.44 6.91
N LEU A 46 -2.94 12.44 7.40
CA LEU A 46 -2.08 11.26 7.38
C LEU A 46 -2.65 10.13 8.23
N ALA A 47 -3.20 10.42 9.41
CA ALA A 47 -3.82 9.42 10.28
C ALA A 47 -5.03 8.75 9.58
N VAL A 48 -5.89 9.54 8.93
CA VAL A 48 -7.03 9.02 8.16
C VAL A 48 -6.53 8.15 7.01
N ASN A 49 -5.57 8.62 6.22
CA ASN A 49 -5.02 7.86 5.10
C ASN A 49 -4.38 6.55 5.55
N ARG A 50 -3.60 6.58 6.64
CA ARG A 50 -2.98 5.38 7.23
C ARG A 50 -4.03 4.37 7.70
N SER A 51 -5.12 4.84 8.32
CA SER A 51 -6.23 3.97 8.75
C SER A 51 -6.89 3.26 7.56
N VAL A 52 -7.15 3.98 6.47
CA VAL A 52 -7.71 3.38 5.24
C VAL A 52 -6.77 2.33 4.64
N LEU A 53 -5.47 2.63 4.58
CA LEU A 53 -4.46 1.68 4.08
C LEU A 53 -4.39 0.43 4.96
N GLN A 54 -4.39 0.60 6.28
CA GLN A 54 -4.35 -0.50 7.23
C GLN A 54 -5.58 -1.41 7.09
N GLN A 55 -6.78 -0.84 6.98
CA GLN A 55 -8.00 -1.62 6.73
C GLN A 55 -7.92 -2.41 5.42
N LEU A 56 -7.28 -1.85 4.39
CA LEU A 56 -7.07 -2.56 3.13
C LEU A 56 -6.06 -3.70 3.28
N GLU A 57 -4.96 -3.47 4.01
CA GLU A 57 -3.94 -4.47 4.29
C GLU A 57 -4.47 -5.66 5.10
N GLU A 58 -5.32 -5.38 6.09
CA GLU A 58 -6.04 -6.37 6.90
C GLU A 58 -7.00 -7.20 6.05
N ARG A 59 -7.80 -6.53 5.19
CA ARG A 59 -8.67 -7.22 4.22
C ARG A 59 -7.90 -8.09 3.24
N CYS A 60 -6.74 -7.62 2.78
CA CYS A 60 -5.84 -8.38 1.91
C CYS A 60 -5.04 -9.46 2.64
N GLY A 61 -5.03 -9.43 3.99
CA GLY A 61 -4.31 -10.39 4.84
C GLY A 61 -5.14 -11.58 5.28
N ARG A 62 -6.44 -11.61 4.99
CA ARG A 62 -7.29 -12.76 5.31
C ARG A 62 -6.73 -14.03 4.68
N GLU A 63 -6.60 -15.10 5.45
CA GLU A 63 -6.25 -16.41 4.89
C GLU A 63 -7.36 -16.90 3.95
N LEU A 64 -6.96 -17.46 2.83
CA LEU A 64 -7.90 -18.03 1.86
C LEU A 64 -8.45 -19.36 2.36
N THR A 65 -9.78 -19.52 2.28
CA THR A 65 -10.46 -20.77 2.64
C THR A 65 -10.24 -21.85 1.57
N ASP A 66 -10.52 -23.11 1.89
CA ASP A 66 -10.44 -24.19 0.89
C ASP A 66 -11.40 -23.99 -0.29
N GLU A 67 -12.56 -23.38 -0.06
CA GLU A 67 -13.49 -22.99 -1.14
C GLU A 67 -12.89 -21.90 -2.04
N ASP A 68 -12.21 -20.90 -1.46
CA ASP A 68 -11.50 -19.87 -2.22
C ASP A 68 -10.43 -20.53 -3.10
N TRP A 69 -9.64 -21.44 -2.53
CA TRP A 69 -8.62 -22.20 -3.26
C TRP A 69 -9.20 -23.06 -4.38
N GLY A 70 -10.36 -23.69 -4.16
CA GLY A 70 -11.07 -24.44 -5.21
C GLY A 70 -11.44 -23.55 -6.39
N ARG A 71 -11.94 -22.33 -6.15
CA ARG A 71 -12.24 -21.36 -7.22
C ARG A 71 -10.97 -20.89 -7.95
N ILE A 72 -9.90 -20.62 -7.20
CA ILE A 72 -8.61 -20.20 -7.77
C ILE A 72 -8.01 -21.32 -8.63
N GLN A 73 -8.12 -22.58 -8.20
CA GLN A 73 -7.65 -23.74 -8.95
C GLN A 73 -8.43 -23.93 -10.25
N MET A 74 -9.77 -23.80 -10.21
CA MET A 74 -10.58 -23.78 -11.42
C MET A 74 -10.13 -22.67 -12.38
N GLN A 75 -9.87 -21.46 -11.88
CA GLN A 75 -9.39 -20.35 -12.72
C GLN A 75 -8.01 -20.64 -13.33
N ALA A 76 -7.10 -21.27 -12.59
CA ALA A 76 -5.79 -21.66 -13.10
C ALA A 76 -5.88 -22.71 -14.22
N LEU A 77 -6.79 -23.68 -14.08
CA LEU A 77 -7.08 -24.67 -15.13
C LEU A 77 -7.63 -24.01 -16.41
N HIS A 78 -8.54 -23.04 -16.28
CA HIS A 78 -9.06 -22.30 -17.44
C HIS A 78 -7.98 -21.50 -18.18
N ARG A 79 -6.93 -21.05 -17.48
CA ARG A 79 -5.79 -20.36 -18.10
C ARG A 79 -4.90 -21.31 -18.91
N GLY A 80 -5.02 -22.63 -18.71
CA GLY A 80 -4.26 -23.63 -19.47
C GLY A 80 -2.74 -23.55 -19.27
N ALA A 81 -2.29 -23.18 -18.07
CA ALA A 81 -0.85 -23.11 -17.79
C ALA A 81 -0.27 -24.53 -17.63
N HIS A 82 0.44 -25.00 -18.66
CA HIS A 82 1.06 -26.33 -18.68
C HIS A 82 2.56 -26.31 -18.40
N GLU A 83 3.20 -25.14 -18.40
CA GLU A 83 4.63 -24.95 -18.19
C GLU A 83 4.89 -23.91 -17.10
N CYS A 84 5.98 -24.10 -16.36
CA CYS A 84 6.41 -23.18 -15.33
C CYS A 84 7.00 -21.93 -16.01
N PRO A 85 6.45 -20.73 -15.78
CA PRO A 85 6.95 -19.51 -16.43
C PRO A 85 8.36 -19.09 -16.01
N ILE A 86 8.91 -19.67 -14.94
CA ILE A 86 10.27 -19.36 -14.44
C ILE A 86 11.32 -20.20 -15.17
N CYS A 87 11.08 -21.51 -15.33
CA CYS A 87 12.07 -22.43 -15.92
C CYS A 87 11.65 -23.00 -17.29
N LEU A 88 10.48 -22.61 -17.80
CA LEU A 88 9.93 -23.00 -19.11
C LEU A 88 9.85 -24.53 -19.28
N THR A 89 9.58 -25.25 -18.19
CA THR A 89 9.45 -26.71 -18.17
C THR A 89 8.06 -27.11 -17.66
N ALA A 90 7.54 -28.26 -18.09
CA ALA A 90 6.20 -28.74 -17.77
C ALA A 90 5.87 -28.76 -16.26
N LEU A 91 4.65 -28.33 -15.92
CA LEU A 91 4.07 -28.43 -14.60
C LEU A 91 3.32 -29.78 -14.50
N SER A 92 3.67 -30.62 -13.53
CA SER A 92 2.85 -31.77 -13.17
C SER A 92 1.68 -31.31 -12.30
N VAL A 93 0.60 -30.84 -12.94
CA VAL A 93 -0.68 -30.57 -12.28
C VAL A 93 -1.56 -31.80 -12.49
N SER A 94 -2.03 -32.39 -11.40
CA SER A 94 -2.68 -33.70 -11.34
C SER A 94 -3.75 -33.87 -12.43
N GLY A 95 -3.61 -34.93 -13.24
CA GLY A 95 -4.68 -35.40 -14.14
C GLY A 95 -4.29 -35.74 -15.58
N THR A 96 -3.17 -35.25 -16.12
CA THR A 96 -2.75 -35.63 -17.48
C THR A 96 -1.68 -36.72 -17.45
N PRO A 97 -1.94 -37.93 -17.96
CA PRO A 97 -0.89 -38.92 -18.22
C PRO A 97 0.00 -38.38 -19.34
N SER A 98 1.10 -37.71 -18.99
CA SER A 98 2.15 -37.42 -19.95
C SER A 98 2.75 -38.74 -20.41
N GLY A 99 2.57 -39.03 -21.71
CA GLY A 99 2.93 -40.28 -22.36
C GLY A 99 4.41 -40.66 -22.23
N THR A 100 4.62 -41.98 -22.31
CA THR A 100 5.77 -42.82 -22.75
C THR A 100 7.18 -42.23 -22.94
N GLY A 101 7.55 -41.13 -22.30
CA GLY A 101 8.90 -40.56 -22.27
C GLY A 101 9.64 -40.90 -20.96
N PRO A 102 10.97 -40.74 -20.93
CA PRO A 102 11.77 -40.98 -19.74
C PRO A 102 11.25 -40.13 -18.57
N GLN A 103 11.02 -40.76 -17.41
CA GLN A 103 10.45 -40.11 -16.24
C GLN A 103 11.33 -38.94 -15.80
N GLN A 104 10.88 -37.72 -16.09
CA GLN A 104 11.44 -36.56 -15.42
C GLN A 104 11.00 -36.59 -13.94
N PRO A 105 11.87 -36.16 -13.01
CA PRO A 105 11.51 -36.04 -11.61
C PRO A 105 10.28 -35.13 -11.49
N ARG A 106 9.19 -35.65 -10.92
CA ARG A 106 7.99 -34.86 -10.65
C ARG A 106 8.35 -33.75 -9.68
N ARG A 107 8.24 -32.51 -10.13
CA ARG A 107 8.46 -31.32 -9.30
C ARG A 107 7.11 -30.85 -8.80
N GLU A 108 6.97 -30.69 -7.49
CA GLU A 108 5.76 -30.15 -6.89
C GLU A 108 5.39 -28.81 -7.53
N ALA A 109 4.12 -28.66 -7.89
CA ALA A 109 3.58 -27.40 -8.37
C ALA A 109 3.01 -26.58 -7.20
N VAL A 110 3.07 -25.26 -7.32
CA VAL A 110 2.51 -24.32 -6.36
C VAL A 110 1.54 -23.39 -7.09
N LEU A 111 0.34 -23.26 -6.54
CA LEU A 111 -0.71 -22.36 -7.01
C LEU A 111 -0.70 -21.09 -6.15
N LEU A 112 -0.68 -19.94 -6.81
CA LEU A 112 -0.78 -18.64 -6.16
C LEU A 112 -2.22 -18.13 -6.13
N SER A 113 -2.54 -17.26 -5.17
CA SER A 113 -3.87 -16.63 -5.06
C SER A 113 -4.27 -15.79 -6.28
N CYS A 114 -3.31 -15.38 -7.11
CA CYS A 114 -3.54 -14.73 -8.40
C CYS A 114 -3.78 -15.72 -9.56
N SER A 115 -3.99 -17.01 -9.26
CA SER A 115 -4.20 -18.11 -10.22
C SER A 115 -3.02 -18.42 -11.14
N HIS A 116 -1.80 -18.05 -10.78
CA HIS A 116 -0.58 -18.46 -11.49
C HIS A 116 0.03 -19.70 -10.83
N VAL A 117 0.64 -20.56 -11.65
CA VAL A 117 1.22 -21.83 -11.21
C VAL A 117 2.70 -21.87 -11.56
N PHE A 118 3.52 -22.35 -10.62
CA PHE A 118 4.96 -22.49 -10.78
C PHE A 118 5.42 -23.83 -10.20
N HIS A 119 6.66 -24.27 -10.48
CA HIS A 119 7.28 -25.28 -9.62
C HIS A 119 7.60 -24.65 -8.27
N ARG A 120 7.40 -25.42 -7.19
CA ARG A 120 7.71 -25.00 -5.82
C ARG A 120 9.15 -24.51 -5.69
N THR A 121 10.11 -25.27 -6.23
CA THR A 121 11.54 -24.93 -6.16
C THR A 121 11.88 -23.67 -6.95
N CYS A 122 11.27 -23.47 -8.12
CA CYS A 122 11.47 -22.27 -8.92
C CYS A 122 10.94 -21.02 -8.23
N LEU A 123 9.77 -21.11 -7.59
CA LEU A 123 9.21 -19.99 -6.85
C LEU A 123 10.04 -19.65 -5.61
N LEU A 124 10.42 -20.66 -4.81
CA LEU A 124 11.24 -20.48 -3.61
C LEU A 124 12.57 -19.78 -3.91
N ALA A 125 13.26 -20.19 -4.98
CA ALA A 125 14.50 -19.54 -5.40
C ALA A 125 14.32 -18.05 -5.73
N LEU A 126 13.16 -17.65 -6.27
CA LEU A 126 12.88 -16.24 -6.54
C LEU A 126 12.49 -15.47 -5.27
N GLU A 127 11.77 -16.11 -4.36
CA GLU A 127 11.43 -15.54 -3.05
C GLU A 127 12.70 -15.23 -2.23
N GLU A 128 13.70 -16.11 -2.24
CA GLU A 128 15.00 -15.92 -1.58
C GLU A 128 15.81 -14.75 -2.14
N LEU A 129 15.63 -14.43 -3.43
CA LEU A 129 16.27 -13.29 -4.08
C LEU A 129 15.54 -11.97 -3.81
N SER A 130 14.40 -11.98 -3.13
CA SER A 130 13.66 -10.77 -2.78
C SER A 130 14.35 -10.11 -1.58
N TRP A 131 15.11 -9.03 -1.82
CA TRP A 131 15.88 -8.34 -0.79
C TRP A 131 14.95 -7.59 0.18
N GLY A 132 14.84 -8.04 1.43
CA GLY A 132 14.22 -7.33 2.55
C GLY A 132 13.14 -8.11 3.29
N ASP A 133 12.89 -7.73 4.56
CA ASP A 133 11.82 -8.24 5.45
C ASP A 133 10.41 -7.84 4.99
N ALA A 134 10.13 -7.88 3.68
CA ALA A 134 8.82 -7.60 3.15
C ALA A 134 7.86 -8.74 3.55
N PRO A 135 6.75 -8.45 4.25
CA PRO A 135 5.86 -9.48 4.79
C PRO A 135 5.09 -10.26 3.71
N ARG A 136 5.17 -9.85 2.43
CA ARG A 136 4.43 -10.45 1.32
C ARG A 136 5.26 -10.45 0.03
N HIS A 137 5.40 -11.61 -0.59
CA HIS A 137 6.02 -11.73 -1.91
C HIS A 137 5.04 -11.32 -3.03
N ALA A 138 5.61 -10.89 -4.16
CA ALA A 138 4.87 -10.49 -5.36
C ALA A 138 5.02 -11.52 -6.49
N CYS A 139 3.94 -11.81 -7.19
CA CYS A 139 3.92 -12.83 -8.24
C CYS A 139 4.90 -12.46 -9.37
N PRO A 140 5.74 -13.40 -9.85
CA PRO A 140 6.69 -13.12 -10.94
C PRO A 140 6.02 -12.71 -12.26
N LEU A 141 4.77 -13.15 -12.48
CA LEU A 141 4.02 -12.89 -13.71
C LEU A 141 3.21 -11.59 -13.66
N CYS A 142 2.41 -11.40 -12.61
CA CYS A 142 1.46 -10.29 -12.54
C CYS A 142 1.75 -9.26 -11.45
N ARG A 143 2.83 -9.45 -10.68
CA ARG A 143 3.28 -8.55 -9.60
C ARG A 143 2.28 -8.37 -8.45
N SER A 144 1.17 -9.12 -8.44
CA SER A 144 0.22 -9.12 -7.34
C SER A 144 0.81 -9.83 -6.12
N HIS A 145 0.57 -9.30 -4.92
CA HIS A 145 0.85 -10.02 -3.67
C HIS A 145 0.06 -11.31 -3.64
N TYR A 146 0.65 -12.37 -3.08
CA TYR A 146 0.02 -13.69 -3.11
C TYR A 146 0.10 -14.45 -1.79
N GLN A 147 -0.90 -15.31 -1.59
CA GLN A 147 -0.78 -16.52 -0.78
C GLN A 147 -0.47 -17.69 -1.72
N LYS A 148 0.08 -18.79 -1.19
CA LYS A 148 0.47 -19.96 -1.98
C LYS A 148 -0.06 -21.26 -1.38
N LYS A 149 -0.49 -22.19 -2.25
CA LYS A 149 -0.93 -23.55 -1.89
C LYS A 149 -0.15 -24.57 -2.73
N ILE A 150 0.44 -25.57 -2.07
CA ILE A 150 1.11 -26.68 -2.77
C ILE A 150 0.03 -27.55 -3.42
N LEU A 151 0.23 -27.91 -4.68
CA LEU A 151 -0.64 -28.86 -5.37
C LEU A 151 -0.05 -30.26 -5.19
N GLU A 152 -0.77 -31.11 -4.46
CA GLU A 152 -0.40 -32.52 -4.29
C GLU A 152 -0.64 -33.27 -5.61
N CYS A 153 0.38 -34.03 -6.07
CA CYS A 153 0.36 -34.81 -7.31
C CYS A 153 -0.43 -36.11 -7.18
#